data_AF-X6LK56-F1
#
_entry.id   AF-X6LK56-F1
#
_cell.length_a   1.000
_cell.length_b   1.000
_cell.length_c   1.000
_cell.angle_alpha   90.00
_cell.angle_beta   90.00
_cell.angle_gamma   90.00
#
_symmetry.space_group_name_H-M   'P 1'
#
loop_
_entity.id
_entity.type
_entity.pdbx_description
1 polymer ?
#
loop_
_entity_poly.entity_id
_entity_poly.type
_entity_poly.pdbx_seq_one_letter_code
_entity_poly.pdbx_strand_id
1 'polypeptide(L)'
;MQSIPQLAIACLLSLSDATLSNIFCVDDTQGKVDIYRQAMGYATVAWTIAANHLALPNALLWQRQASSQQIRILAQALPSTKSVPLQLYDTWKRKLAQLRQQCTAKKDTSPLEVTKQITKGLCSMLKIIWKFVVDRLPPPPCEYALLALGSLGREEATPYSDIECACLIAEDNIEIRKYFIKSSSMFEITLVGLGETSEEFLKLFDNHNEQSQIICSGLHANRLYMPHRNPDLLLHTPTDLVSIQKVENWTLTDRQILLNCQKVVGSDELFLHYQNSLRKHLKTNLGNWLKPHQLQKDMSLGIVQQIVETLNPMSQTVSALEKGHVGIFVKEQLYRLPQQIVLALSLYYGLAIGHALDQLDALQKVGAVCNETIHLLNSLLHQALEWRIKTQMYCQSAHEWLYRPNTQVSSSVARPYRLSPKEQNQLTQLFATLWPLYQRVKQWKDEENPLFFEESDDSSS
;
A
#
# COMPACT_ATOMS: atom_id res chain seq x y z
N MET A 1 -38.99 -11.60 5.17
CA MET A 1 -37.76 -11.03 5.74
C MET A 1 -38.03 -10.76 7.22
N GLN A 2 -37.22 -11.29 8.14
CA GLN A 2 -37.55 -11.34 9.57
C GLN A 2 -36.60 -10.51 10.46
N SER A 3 -35.55 -9.88 9.89
CA SER A 3 -34.60 -9.06 10.65
C SER A 3 -34.03 -7.89 9.84
N ILE A 4 -33.56 -6.84 10.53
CA ILE A 4 -32.92 -5.66 9.92
C ILE A 4 -31.73 -6.04 9.01
N PRO A 5 -30.81 -6.95 9.40
CA PRO A 5 -29.71 -7.35 8.52
C PRO A 5 -30.19 -8.02 7.23
N GLN A 6 -31.24 -8.85 7.28
CA GLN A 6 -31.81 -9.45 6.07
C GLN A 6 -32.36 -8.38 5.13
N LEU A 7 -33.09 -7.39 5.65
CA LEU A 7 -33.61 -6.27 4.87
C LEU A 7 -32.48 -5.49 4.19
N ALA A 8 -31.44 -5.14 4.94
CA ALA A 8 -30.26 -4.45 4.42
C ALA A 8 -29.59 -5.24 3.28
N ILE A 9 -29.40 -6.55 3.46
CA ILE A 9 -28.80 -7.42 2.44
C ILE A 9 -29.64 -7.42 1.15
N ALA A 10 -30.96 -7.62 1.23
CA ALA A 10 -31.77 -7.61 0.01
C ALA A 10 -31.82 -6.25 -0.67
N CYS A 11 -31.84 -5.15 0.09
CA CYS A 11 -31.74 -3.80 -0.48
C CYS A 11 -30.42 -3.62 -1.24
N LEU A 12 -29.29 -4.05 -0.66
CA LEU A 12 -27.98 -3.97 -1.31
C LEU A 12 -27.90 -4.83 -2.58
N LEU A 13 -28.46 -6.05 -2.56
CA LEU A 13 -28.50 -6.89 -3.76
C LEU A 13 -29.41 -6.29 -4.84
N SER A 14 -30.57 -5.74 -4.47
CA SER A 14 -31.44 -5.02 -5.40
C SER A 14 -30.78 -3.76 -5.98
N LEU A 15 -30.04 -3.00 -5.17
CA LEU A 15 -29.24 -1.86 -5.64
C LEU A 15 -28.15 -2.31 -6.60
N SER A 16 -27.47 -3.43 -6.30
CA SER A 16 -26.48 -4.02 -7.20
C SER A 16 -27.11 -4.36 -8.56
N ASP A 17 -28.29 -4.96 -8.57
CA ASP A 17 -29.05 -5.30 -9.78
C ASP A 17 -29.49 -4.06 -10.56
N ALA A 18 -30.04 -3.06 -9.88
CA ALA A 18 -30.47 -1.81 -10.48
C ALA A 18 -29.30 -1.03 -11.09
N THR A 19 -28.20 -0.90 -10.36
CA THR A 19 -26.96 -0.27 -10.85
C THR A 19 -26.43 -1.01 -12.07
N LEU A 20 -26.37 -2.34 -12.04
CA LEU A 20 -25.89 -3.12 -13.18
C LEU A 20 -26.80 -2.96 -14.41
N SER A 21 -28.10 -2.82 -14.22
CA SER A 21 -29.07 -2.60 -15.31
C SER A 21 -28.89 -1.26 -16.01
N ASN A 22 -28.36 -0.24 -15.32
CA ASN A 22 -28.08 1.07 -15.91
C ASN A 22 -26.89 1.06 -16.88
N ILE A 23 -26.18 -0.05 -17.03
CA ILE A 23 -25.03 -0.14 -17.92
C ILE A 23 -25.37 0.10 -19.39
N PHE A 24 -26.60 -0.21 -19.79
CA PHE A 24 -27.10 0.01 -21.14
C PHE A 24 -27.39 1.49 -21.43
N CYS A 25 -27.46 2.32 -20.39
CA CYS A 25 -27.72 3.76 -20.49
C CYS A 25 -26.43 4.60 -20.52
N VAL A 26 -25.26 3.96 -20.48
CA VAL A 26 -23.96 4.62 -20.46
C VAL A 26 -23.14 4.17 -21.65
N ASP A 27 -22.69 5.11 -22.47
CA ASP A 27 -21.95 4.82 -23.70
C ASP A 27 -20.43 4.79 -23.48
N ASP A 28 -19.93 5.59 -22.54
CA ASP A 28 -18.49 5.72 -22.31
C ASP A 28 -17.91 4.57 -21.47
N THR A 29 -16.63 4.27 -21.68
CA THR A 29 -15.97 3.13 -21.02
C THR A 29 -15.76 3.37 -19.52
N GLN A 30 -15.54 4.62 -19.10
CA GLN A 30 -15.28 4.95 -17.71
C GLN A 30 -16.55 4.84 -16.87
N GLY A 31 -17.68 5.35 -17.37
CA GLY A 31 -18.97 5.23 -16.70
C GLY A 31 -19.40 3.76 -16.52
N LYS A 32 -19.10 2.88 -17.48
CA LYS A 32 -19.31 1.42 -17.33
C LYS A 32 -18.45 0.81 -16.23
N VAL A 33 -17.17 1.20 -16.16
CA VAL A 33 -16.25 0.76 -15.08
C VAL A 33 -16.80 1.18 -13.72
N ASP A 34 -17.27 2.42 -13.60
CA ASP A 34 -17.81 2.94 -12.35
C ASP A 34 -19.09 2.21 -11.93
N ILE A 35 -19.97 1.88 -12.88
CA ILE A 35 -21.16 1.04 -12.65
C ILE A 35 -20.78 -0.34 -12.12
N TYR A 36 -19.84 -1.03 -12.78
CA TYR A 36 -19.39 -2.36 -12.33
C TYR A 36 -18.76 -2.32 -10.94
N ARG A 37 -17.91 -1.32 -10.68
CA ARG A 37 -17.28 -1.11 -9.38
C ARG A 37 -18.33 -0.91 -8.29
N GLN A 38 -19.32 -0.04 -8.53
CA GLN A 38 -20.39 0.24 -7.57
C GLN A 38 -21.29 -0.98 -7.32
N ALA A 39 -21.71 -1.67 -8.38
CA ALA A 39 -22.52 -2.88 -8.26
C ALA A 39 -21.77 -3.99 -7.50
N MET A 40 -20.46 -4.16 -7.79
CA MET A 40 -19.59 -5.10 -7.08
C MET A 40 -19.50 -4.73 -5.61
N GLY A 41 -19.45 -3.43 -5.34
CA GLY A 41 -19.44 -2.91 -3.99
C GLY A 41 -20.67 -3.34 -3.20
N TYR A 42 -21.88 -3.07 -3.70
CA TYR A 42 -23.10 -3.46 -3.01
C TYR A 42 -23.21 -4.97 -2.74
N ALA A 43 -22.85 -5.80 -3.72
CA ALA A 43 -22.82 -7.25 -3.56
C ALA A 43 -21.82 -7.67 -2.46
N THR A 44 -20.69 -7.00 -2.37
CA THR A 44 -19.65 -7.33 -1.39
C THR A 44 -20.04 -6.89 0.03
N VAL A 45 -20.67 -5.72 0.20
CA VAL A 45 -21.24 -5.30 1.50
C VAL A 45 -22.30 -6.28 1.95
N ALA A 46 -23.20 -6.69 1.05
CA ALA A 46 -24.24 -7.67 1.33
C ALA A 46 -23.65 -8.99 1.83
N TRP A 47 -22.57 -9.47 1.20
CA TRP A 47 -21.83 -10.66 1.64
C TRP A 47 -21.28 -10.48 3.06
N THR A 48 -20.68 -9.33 3.37
CA THR A 48 -20.06 -9.10 4.68
C THR A 48 -21.10 -8.95 5.80
N ILE A 49 -22.22 -8.27 5.55
CA ILE A 49 -23.32 -8.20 6.52
C ILE A 49 -23.86 -9.60 6.82
N ALA A 50 -24.02 -10.44 5.78
CA ALA A 50 -24.46 -11.82 5.95
C ALA A 50 -23.48 -12.63 6.83
N ALA A 51 -22.17 -12.46 6.60
CA ALA A 51 -21.13 -13.14 7.37
C ALA A 51 -21.11 -12.74 8.85
N ASN A 52 -21.32 -11.44 9.14
CA ASN A 52 -21.08 -10.88 10.48
C ASN A 52 -22.35 -10.83 11.35
N HIS A 53 -23.55 -10.76 10.77
CA HIS A 53 -24.77 -10.44 11.51
C HIS A 53 -25.88 -11.50 11.44
N LEU A 54 -25.69 -12.61 10.71
CA LEU A 54 -26.70 -13.67 10.60
C LEU A 54 -26.23 -15.00 11.20
N ALA A 55 -27.18 -15.79 11.70
CA ALA A 55 -26.92 -17.17 12.14
C ALA A 55 -26.63 -18.11 10.96
N LEU A 56 -25.89 -19.19 11.24
CA LEU A 56 -25.20 -20.04 10.25
C LEU A 56 -26.02 -20.54 9.04
N PRO A 57 -27.30 -20.97 9.13
CA PRO A 57 -28.02 -21.36 7.92
C PRO A 57 -28.43 -20.15 7.05
N ASN A 58 -28.80 -19.03 7.68
CA ASN A 58 -29.18 -17.81 6.97
C ASN A 58 -27.96 -17.09 6.39
N ALA A 59 -26.85 -17.04 7.14
CA ALA A 59 -25.60 -16.43 6.69
C ALA A 59 -25.13 -17.06 5.36
N LEU A 60 -25.06 -18.39 5.30
CA LEU A 60 -24.61 -19.11 4.11
C LEU A 60 -25.52 -18.90 2.90
N LEU A 61 -26.84 -18.83 3.10
CA LEU A 61 -27.79 -18.56 2.02
C LEU A 61 -27.54 -17.19 1.39
N TRP A 62 -27.48 -16.15 2.22
CA TRP A 62 -27.28 -14.77 1.76
C TRP A 62 -25.87 -14.54 1.20
N GLN A 63 -24.84 -15.17 1.76
CA GLN A 63 -23.49 -15.16 1.20
C GLN A 63 -23.46 -15.78 -0.20
N ARG A 64 -24.16 -16.90 -0.43
CA ARG A 64 -24.25 -17.51 -1.78
C ARG A 64 -24.94 -16.58 -2.78
N GLN A 65 -26.02 -15.92 -2.39
CA GLN A 65 -26.71 -14.96 -3.26
C GLN A 65 -25.80 -13.76 -3.60
N ALA A 66 -25.12 -13.21 -2.60
CA ALA A 66 -24.16 -12.13 -2.80
C ALA A 66 -22.98 -12.55 -3.68
N SER A 67 -22.38 -13.72 -3.44
CA SER A 67 -21.32 -14.27 -4.30
C SER A 67 -21.82 -14.49 -5.73
N SER A 68 -23.03 -15.01 -5.92
CA SER A 68 -23.65 -15.17 -7.25
C SER A 68 -23.75 -13.82 -7.97
N GLN A 69 -24.09 -12.76 -7.25
CA GLN A 69 -24.15 -11.41 -7.80
C GLN A 69 -22.76 -10.89 -8.21
N GLN A 70 -21.74 -11.09 -7.36
CA GLN A 70 -20.35 -10.75 -7.70
C GLN A 70 -19.89 -11.48 -8.98
N ILE A 71 -20.22 -12.77 -9.09
CA ILE A 71 -19.91 -13.58 -10.29
C ILE A 71 -20.63 -13.05 -11.53
N ARG A 72 -21.91 -12.66 -11.41
CA ARG A 72 -22.69 -12.09 -12.52
C ARG A 72 -22.08 -10.78 -13.02
N ILE A 73 -21.62 -9.92 -12.10
CA ILE A 73 -20.94 -8.67 -12.43
C ILE A 73 -19.64 -8.95 -13.18
N LEU A 74 -18.81 -9.88 -12.69
CA LEU A 74 -17.56 -10.26 -13.38
C LEU A 74 -17.84 -10.84 -14.77
N ALA A 75 -18.86 -11.68 -14.92
CA ALA A 75 -19.22 -12.28 -16.21
C ALA A 75 -19.63 -11.21 -17.25
N GLN A 76 -20.26 -10.12 -16.80
CA GLN A 76 -20.59 -8.99 -17.68
C GLN A 76 -19.38 -8.07 -17.95
N ALA A 77 -18.59 -7.77 -16.92
CA ALA A 77 -17.44 -6.88 -17.01
C ALA A 77 -16.28 -7.49 -17.82
N LEU A 78 -16.13 -8.81 -17.75
CA LEU A 78 -15.11 -9.61 -18.44
C LEU A 78 -15.79 -10.63 -19.36
N PRO A 79 -16.43 -10.18 -20.46
CA PRO A 79 -17.14 -11.06 -21.37
C PRO A 79 -16.16 -12.05 -22.01
N SER A 80 -16.28 -13.31 -21.64
CA SER A 80 -15.41 -14.39 -22.09
C SER A 80 -16.20 -15.69 -22.19
N THR A 81 -15.78 -16.60 -23.08
CA THR A 81 -16.31 -17.97 -23.14
C THR A 81 -15.95 -18.79 -21.91
N LYS A 82 -14.94 -18.36 -21.13
CA LYS A 82 -14.53 -19.00 -19.88
C LYS A 82 -15.49 -18.65 -18.77
N SER A 83 -16.18 -19.64 -18.22
CA SER A 83 -17.04 -19.46 -17.05
C SER A 83 -16.26 -18.91 -15.85
N VAL A 84 -16.94 -18.13 -15.02
CA VAL A 84 -16.40 -17.63 -13.75
C VAL A 84 -16.79 -18.62 -12.65
N PRO A 85 -15.82 -19.19 -11.89
CA PRO A 85 -16.13 -20.17 -10.85
C PRO A 85 -17.01 -19.57 -9.74
N LEU A 86 -18.07 -20.29 -9.33
CA LEU A 86 -18.99 -19.84 -8.28
C LEU A 86 -18.30 -19.62 -6.92
N GLN A 87 -17.23 -20.37 -6.63
CA GLN A 87 -16.47 -20.30 -5.38
C GLN A 87 -15.20 -19.43 -5.49
N LEU A 88 -15.10 -18.57 -6.51
CA LEU A 88 -13.90 -17.78 -6.79
C LEU A 88 -13.47 -16.96 -5.56
N TYR A 89 -14.36 -16.10 -5.07
CA TYR A 89 -14.08 -15.21 -3.94
C TYR A 89 -13.90 -15.99 -2.63
N ASP A 90 -14.67 -17.05 -2.39
CA ASP A 90 -14.49 -17.89 -1.19
C ASP A 90 -13.11 -18.56 -1.16
N THR A 91 -12.58 -18.93 -2.32
CA THR A 91 -11.24 -19.52 -2.45
C THR A 91 -10.15 -18.48 -2.20
N TRP A 92 -10.28 -17.29 -2.77
CA TRP A 92 -9.31 -16.21 -2.59
C TRP A 92 -9.32 -15.64 -1.16
N LYS A 93 -10.50 -15.42 -0.57
CA LYS A 93 -10.64 -15.01 0.83
C LYS A 93 -10.01 -16.02 1.79
N ARG A 94 -10.19 -17.32 1.55
CA ARG A 94 -9.52 -18.38 2.35
C ARG A 94 -7.99 -18.33 2.21
N LYS A 95 -7.47 -18.17 0.99
CA LYS A 95 -6.01 -18.04 0.76
C LYS A 95 -5.44 -16.82 1.49
N LEU A 96 -6.14 -15.69 1.45
CA LEU A 96 -5.73 -14.48 2.16
C LEU A 96 -5.76 -14.67 3.68
N ALA A 97 -6.82 -15.28 4.21
CA ALA A 97 -6.90 -15.62 5.64
C ALA A 97 -5.76 -16.56 6.08
N GLN A 98 -5.44 -17.58 5.28
CA GLN A 98 -4.32 -18.49 5.53
C GLN A 98 -2.98 -17.76 5.54
N LEU A 99 -2.75 -16.85 4.58
CA LEU A 99 -1.54 -16.02 4.55
C LEU A 99 -1.40 -15.19 5.84
N ARG A 100 -2.48 -14.57 6.31
CA ARG A 100 -2.47 -13.77 7.55
C ARG A 100 -2.22 -14.60 8.81
N GLN A 101 -2.76 -15.82 8.85
CA GLN A 101 -2.52 -16.74 9.99
C GLN A 101 -1.04 -17.10 10.14
N GLN A 102 -0.26 -17.09 9.06
CA GLN A 102 1.17 -17.37 9.11
C GLN A 102 1.95 -16.30 9.90
N CYS A 103 1.47 -15.05 9.96
CA CYS A 103 2.10 -13.96 10.72
C CYS A 103 2.09 -14.20 12.24
N THR A 104 1.11 -14.93 12.74
CA THR A 104 0.93 -15.18 14.18
C THR A 104 1.47 -16.55 14.62
N ALA A 105 1.81 -17.41 13.66
CA ALA A 105 2.11 -18.83 13.91
C ALA A 105 3.52 -19.07 14.51
N LYS A 106 4.44 -18.10 14.42
CA LYS A 106 5.83 -18.26 14.86
C LYS A 106 6.23 -17.15 15.83
N LYS A 107 6.36 -17.50 17.12
CA LYS A 107 6.70 -16.55 18.20
C LYS A 107 8.06 -15.84 18.05
N ASP A 108 8.97 -16.39 17.25
CA ASP A 108 10.36 -15.91 17.15
C ASP A 108 10.74 -15.41 15.74
N THR A 109 9.78 -15.22 14.83
CA THR A 109 10.09 -14.70 13.49
C THR A 109 10.30 -13.19 13.54
N SER A 110 11.42 -12.71 13.03
CA SER A 110 11.71 -11.27 12.99
C SER A 110 10.68 -10.54 12.11
N PRO A 111 10.32 -9.28 12.45
CA PRO A 111 9.42 -8.48 11.62
C PRO A 111 9.84 -8.38 10.14
N LEU A 112 11.14 -8.34 9.85
CA LEU A 112 11.72 -8.37 8.49
C LEU A 112 11.27 -9.61 7.71
N GLU A 113 11.38 -10.78 8.32
CA GLU A 113 11.01 -12.04 7.67
C GLU A 113 9.49 -12.12 7.49
N VAL A 114 8.71 -11.62 8.45
CA VAL A 114 7.24 -11.56 8.33
C VAL A 114 6.81 -10.64 7.18
N THR A 115 7.38 -9.43 7.06
CA THR A 115 7.01 -8.49 5.99
C THR A 115 7.41 -9.00 4.61
N LYS A 116 8.59 -9.64 4.47
CA LYS A 116 9.01 -10.31 3.22
C LYS A 116 8.08 -11.47 2.84
N GLN A 117 7.73 -12.34 3.79
CA GLN A 117 6.79 -13.44 3.54
C GLN A 117 5.40 -12.93 3.14
N ILE A 118 4.90 -11.91 3.83
CA ILE A 118 3.61 -11.31 3.51
C ILE A 118 3.63 -10.65 2.15
N THR A 119 4.65 -9.85 1.84
CA THR A 119 4.82 -9.24 0.52
C THR A 119 4.77 -10.30 -0.57
N LYS A 120 5.55 -11.38 -0.45
CA LYS A 120 5.57 -12.48 -1.41
C LYS A 120 4.19 -13.13 -1.56
N GLY A 121 3.49 -13.36 -0.45
CA GLY A 121 2.14 -13.93 -0.44
C GLY A 121 1.11 -13.03 -1.12
N LEU A 122 1.13 -11.73 -0.81
CA LEU A 122 0.22 -10.75 -1.41
C LEU A 122 0.53 -10.56 -2.90
N CYS A 123 1.79 -10.43 -3.31
CA CYS A 123 2.18 -10.41 -4.73
C CYS A 123 1.73 -11.69 -5.47
N SER A 124 1.79 -12.85 -4.81
CA SER A 124 1.27 -14.12 -5.38
C SER A 124 -0.25 -14.09 -5.56
N MET A 125 -0.99 -13.50 -4.61
CA MET A 125 -2.43 -13.27 -4.75
C MET A 125 -2.75 -12.31 -5.90
N LEU A 126 -2.05 -11.17 -5.98
CA LEU A 126 -2.22 -10.20 -7.07
C LEU A 126 -1.94 -10.83 -8.43
N LYS A 127 -0.91 -11.68 -8.54
CA LYS A 127 -0.61 -12.44 -9.77
C LYS A 127 -1.75 -13.36 -10.19
N ILE A 128 -2.41 -14.04 -9.25
CA ILE A 128 -3.56 -14.91 -9.54
C ILE A 128 -4.72 -14.09 -10.07
N ILE A 129 -5.02 -12.96 -9.41
CA ILE A 129 -6.15 -12.09 -9.76
C ILE A 129 -5.91 -11.40 -11.10
N TRP A 130 -4.70 -10.88 -11.34
CA TRP A 130 -4.34 -10.28 -12.62
C TRP A 130 -4.44 -11.26 -13.78
N LYS A 131 -3.92 -12.49 -13.61
CA LYS A 131 -4.08 -13.55 -14.63
C LYS A 131 -5.54 -13.87 -14.90
N PHE A 132 -6.37 -13.98 -13.85
CA PHE A 132 -7.80 -14.22 -14.01
C PHE A 132 -8.48 -13.19 -14.92
N VAL A 133 -8.08 -11.92 -14.79
CA VAL A 133 -8.57 -10.79 -15.60
C VAL A 133 -8.04 -10.87 -17.03
N VAL A 134 -6.72 -10.94 -17.21
CA VAL A 134 -6.09 -10.93 -18.53
C VAL A 134 -6.50 -12.15 -19.37
N ASP A 135 -6.67 -13.31 -18.76
CA ASP A 135 -7.11 -14.54 -19.44
C ASP A 135 -8.54 -14.45 -20.03
N ARG A 136 -9.28 -13.39 -19.71
CA ARG A 136 -10.65 -13.09 -20.17
C ARG A 136 -10.74 -11.84 -21.05
N LEU A 137 -9.62 -11.15 -21.26
CA LEU A 137 -9.51 -10.07 -22.22
C LEU A 137 -8.91 -10.61 -23.53
N PRO A 138 -8.95 -9.85 -24.65
CA PRO A 138 -8.14 -10.15 -25.82
C PRO A 138 -6.66 -10.31 -25.42
N PRO A 139 -5.85 -11.05 -26.20
CA PRO A 139 -4.43 -11.16 -25.91
C PRO A 139 -3.77 -9.78 -25.74
N PRO A 140 -2.87 -9.61 -24.76
CA PRO A 140 -2.13 -8.37 -24.59
C PRO A 140 -1.47 -7.94 -25.90
N PRO A 141 -1.61 -6.67 -26.32
CA PRO A 141 -1.14 -6.20 -27.62
C PRO A 141 0.39 -6.05 -27.70
N CYS A 142 1.07 -6.07 -26.56
CA CYS A 142 2.52 -6.09 -26.45
C CYS A 142 2.96 -6.82 -25.18
N GLU A 143 4.27 -7.03 -25.05
CA GLU A 143 4.86 -7.50 -23.80
C GLU A 143 4.66 -6.44 -22.69
N TYR A 144 4.48 -6.91 -21.45
CA TYR A 144 4.24 -6.05 -20.30
C TYR A 144 4.77 -6.66 -19.00
N ALA A 145 4.88 -5.84 -17.96
CA ALA A 145 5.05 -6.30 -16.58
C ALA A 145 4.17 -5.47 -15.63
N LEU A 146 3.43 -6.14 -14.74
CA LEU A 146 2.73 -5.49 -13.63
C LEU A 146 3.68 -5.45 -12.42
N LEU A 147 3.83 -4.26 -11.85
CA LEU A 147 4.68 -3.99 -10.71
C LEU A 147 3.83 -3.65 -9.50
N ALA A 148 4.21 -4.16 -8.33
CA ALA A 148 3.72 -3.70 -7.04
C ALA A 148 4.67 -2.62 -6.51
N LEU A 149 4.09 -1.53 -6.00
CA LEU A 149 4.79 -0.36 -5.50
C LEU A 149 4.61 -0.23 -3.98
N GLY A 150 5.06 0.90 -3.43
CA GLY A 150 4.78 1.24 -2.03
C GLY A 150 5.32 0.19 -1.05
N SER A 151 4.49 -0.23 -0.10
CA SER A 151 4.91 -1.22 0.92
C SER A 151 5.22 -2.59 0.31
N LEU A 152 4.46 -3.01 -0.71
CA LEU A 152 4.74 -4.24 -1.46
C LEU A 152 6.05 -4.12 -2.24
N GLY A 153 6.30 -2.97 -2.87
CA GLY A 153 7.53 -2.69 -3.60
C GLY A 153 8.77 -2.77 -2.73
N ARG A 154 8.68 -2.26 -1.49
CA ARG A 154 9.78 -2.27 -0.50
C ARG A 154 9.90 -3.55 0.32
N GLU A 155 9.05 -4.55 0.08
CA GLU A 155 8.95 -5.76 0.90
C GLU A 155 8.56 -5.51 2.36
N GLU A 156 7.95 -4.36 2.65
CA GLU A 156 7.53 -3.89 3.96
C GLU A 156 6.02 -4.09 4.19
N ALA A 157 5.36 -4.84 3.31
CA ALA A 157 3.92 -5.05 3.41
C ALA A 157 3.57 -5.83 4.69
N THR A 158 2.58 -5.32 5.39
CA THR A 158 1.95 -5.94 6.56
C THR A 158 0.63 -6.61 6.16
N PRO A 159 0.00 -7.42 7.03
CA PRO A 159 -1.09 -8.34 6.63
C PRO A 159 -2.34 -7.67 6.02
N TYR A 160 -2.53 -6.38 6.28
CA TYR A 160 -3.64 -5.55 5.77
C TYR A 160 -3.12 -4.31 5.03
N SER A 161 -1.99 -4.44 4.32
CA SER A 161 -1.47 -3.35 3.48
C SER A 161 -2.29 -3.12 2.23
N ASP A 162 -2.31 -1.86 1.80
CA ASP A 162 -2.88 -1.40 0.54
C ASP A 162 -2.14 -1.99 -0.67
N ILE A 163 -2.72 -1.80 -1.85
CA ILE A 163 -2.18 -2.19 -3.14
C ILE A 163 -1.89 -0.92 -3.94
N GLU A 164 -0.62 -0.75 -4.31
CA GLU A 164 -0.18 0.24 -5.29
C GLU A 164 0.46 -0.49 -6.47
N CYS A 165 0.16 -0.08 -7.70
CA CYS A 165 0.67 -0.72 -8.91
C CYS A 165 1.14 0.26 -9.99
N ALA A 166 2.13 -0.18 -10.76
CA ALA A 166 2.50 0.37 -12.07
C ALA A 166 2.51 -0.74 -13.12
N CYS A 167 2.49 -0.38 -14.39
CA CYS A 167 2.59 -1.29 -15.50
C CYS A 167 3.65 -0.81 -16.49
N LEU A 168 4.63 -1.67 -16.75
CA LEU A 168 5.58 -1.51 -17.84
C LEU A 168 4.99 -2.11 -19.11
N ILE A 169 5.08 -1.39 -20.22
CA ILE A 169 4.68 -1.84 -21.56
C ILE A 169 5.87 -1.73 -22.51
N ALA A 170 6.01 -2.67 -23.45
CA ALA A 170 7.11 -2.63 -24.41
C ALA A 170 6.95 -1.47 -25.42
N GLU A 171 5.72 -1.11 -25.75
CA GLU A 171 5.39 -0.06 -26.72
C GLU A 171 4.29 0.83 -26.13
N ASP A 172 4.40 2.15 -26.29
CA ASP A 172 3.39 3.09 -25.81
C ASP A 172 2.67 3.76 -26.98
N ASN A 173 1.45 3.31 -27.26
CA ASN A 173 0.53 3.94 -28.19
C ASN A 173 -0.90 3.92 -27.64
N ILE A 174 -1.79 4.69 -28.25
CA ILE A 174 -3.16 4.91 -27.76
C ILE A 174 -3.93 3.60 -27.55
N GLU A 175 -3.81 2.63 -28.47
CA GLU A 175 -4.55 1.36 -28.37
C GLU A 175 -3.97 0.44 -27.29
N ILE A 176 -2.64 0.40 -27.16
CA ILE A 176 -1.97 -0.32 -26.06
C ILE A 176 -2.34 0.28 -24.70
N ARG A 177 -2.31 1.62 -24.56
CA ARG A 177 -2.71 2.31 -23.34
C ARG A 177 -4.16 1.97 -22.98
N LYS A 178 -5.09 2.06 -23.94
CA LYS A 178 -6.50 1.70 -23.73
C LYS A 178 -6.64 0.26 -23.21
N TYR A 179 -5.89 -0.69 -23.75
CA TYR A 179 -5.91 -2.07 -23.30
C TYR A 179 -5.45 -2.21 -21.83
N PHE A 180 -4.32 -1.62 -21.45
CA PHE A 180 -3.80 -1.75 -20.08
C PHE A 180 -4.55 -0.92 -19.05
N ILE A 181 -5.10 0.23 -19.43
CA ILE A 181 -6.06 0.99 -18.62
C ILE A 181 -7.29 0.11 -18.35
N LYS A 182 -7.89 -0.48 -19.38
CA LYS A 182 -9.04 -1.38 -19.20
C LYS A 182 -8.69 -2.60 -18.33
N SER A 183 -7.53 -3.21 -18.55
CA SER A 183 -7.05 -4.35 -17.75
C SER A 183 -6.88 -3.98 -16.28
N SER A 184 -6.30 -2.80 -16.00
CA SER A 184 -6.12 -2.29 -14.65
C SER A 184 -7.44 -1.92 -13.98
N SER A 185 -8.40 -1.34 -14.70
CA SER A 185 -9.75 -1.07 -14.17
C SER A 185 -10.49 -2.37 -13.79
N MET A 186 -10.41 -3.39 -14.65
CA MET A 186 -11.03 -4.70 -14.36
C MET A 186 -10.33 -5.43 -13.21
N PHE A 187 -9.01 -5.26 -13.09
CA PHE A 187 -8.24 -5.77 -11.96
C PHE A 187 -8.71 -5.16 -10.64
N GLU A 188 -8.89 -3.84 -10.59
CA GLU A 188 -9.45 -3.17 -9.41
C GLU A 188 -10.86 -3.65 -9.08
N ILE A 189 -11.79 -3.71 -10.06
CA ILE A 189 -13.15 -4.23 -9.84
C ILE A 189 -13.11 -5.65 -9.25
N THR A 190 -12.18 -6.48 -9.74
CA THR A 190 -12.01 -7.84 -9.24
C THR A 190 -11.51 -7.84 -7.79
N LEU A 191 -10.58 -6.95 -7.43
CA LEU A 191 -10.08 -6.76 -6.06
C LEU A 191 -11.18 -6.28 -5.11
N VAL A 192 -12.05 -5.35 -5.54
CA VAL A 192 -13.19 -4.87 -4.75
C VAL A 192 -14.07 -6.01 -4.25
N GLY A 193 -14.27 -7.05 -5.07
CA GLY A 193 -15.05 -8.23 -4.69
C GLY A 193 -14.45 -9.08 -3.54
N LEU A 194 -13.17 -8.90 -3.20
CA LEU A 194 -12.59 -9.49 -1.99
C LEU A 194 -13.15 -8.86 -0.71
N GLY A 195 -13.67 -7.63 -0.79
CA GLY A 195 -14.30 -6.95 0.33
C GLY A 195 -13.31 -6.35 1.32
N GLU A 196 -12.20 -5.78 0.82
CA GLU A 196 -11.23 -5.06 1.65
C GLU A 196 -10.92 -3.63 1.19
N THR A 197 -11.58 -3.17 0.12
CA THR A 197 -11.37 -1.86 -0.52
C THR A 197 -12.43 -0.84 -0.07
N SER A 198 -12.49 -0.50 1.22
CA SER A 198 -13.63 0.19 1.85
C SER A 198 -14.05 1.54 1.22
N GLU A 199 -13.11 2.32 0.68
CA GLU A 199 -13.37 3.72 0.27
C GLU A 199 -14.31 3.89 -0.94
N GLU A 200 -14.48 2.84 -1.75
CA GLU A 200 -15.24 2.93 -3.00
C GLU A 200 -16.74 2.69 -2.81
N PHE A 201 -17.12 2.26 -1.62
CA PHE A 201 -18.48 1.94 -1.21
C PHE A 201 -19.17 3.13 -0.52
N LEU A 202 -18.38 4.17 -0.21
CA LEU A 202 -18.73 5.21 0.76
C LEU A 202 -19.76 6.23 0.28
N LYS A 203 -20.03 6.41 -1.01
CA LYS A 203 -21.09 7.36 -1.42
C LYS A 203 -22.48 7.03 -0.82
N LEU A 204 -22.74 5.78 -0.43
CA LEU A 204 -23.97 5.39 0.28
C LEU A 204 -23.88 5.50 1.82
N PHE A 205 -22.68 5.54 2.39
CA PHE A 205 -22.44 5.50 3.84
C PHE A 205 -21.61 6.71 4.34
N ASP A 206 -21.42 7.72 3.49
CA ASP A 206 -20.70 8.97 3.72
C ASP A 206 -21.47 9.85 4.72
N ASN A 207 -21.45 9.46 5.97
CA ASN A 207 -21.41 10.43 7.06
C ASN A 207 -19.93 10.72 7.30
N HIS A 208 -19.52 11.93 6.95
CA HIS A 208 -18.15 12.43 6.98
C HIS A 208 -17.28 11.87 8.12
N ASN A 209 -16.11 11.31 7.76
CA ASN A 209 -14.97 10.96 8.62
C ASN A 209 -14.98 9.62 9.40
N GLU A 210 -15.92 8.70 9.20
CA GLU A 210 -15.87 7.38 9.85
C GLU A 210 -15.62 6.23 8.87
N GLN A 211 -14.61 5.39 9.18
CA GLN A 211 -14.33 4.17 8.44
C GLN A 211 -15.54 3.22 8.55
N SER A 212 -16.03 2.70 7.42
CA SER A 212 -17.19 1.80 7.42
C SER A 212 -16.90 0.57 8.27
N GLN A 213 -17.64 0.41 9.38
CA GLN A 213 -17.54 -0.75 10.28
C GLN A 213 -17.93 -2.08 9.60
N ILE A 214 -18.53 -2.00 8.41
CA ILE A 214 -19.10 -3.15 7.70
C ILE A 214 -18.02 -3.86 6.87
N ILE A 215 -16.99 -3.17 6.39
CA ILE A 215 -15.93 -3.73 5.54
C ILE A 215 -14.60 -3.63 6.27
N CYS A 216 -13.90 -4.76 6.44
CA CYS A 216 -12.53 -4.76 6.97
C CYS A 216 -11.61 -4.06 5.96
N SER A 217 -10.92 -2.99 6.35
CA SER A 217 -9.91 -2.37 5.47
C SER A 217 -8.66 -3.24 5.38
N GLY A 218 -8.08 -3.35 4.19
CA GLY A 218 -6.92 -4.21 3.95
C GLY A 218 -6.35 -4.02 2.56
N LEU A 219 -6.46 -5.02 1.69
CA LEU A 219 -6.07 -5.01 0.27
C LEU A 219 -6.85 -3.94 -0.54
N HIS A 220 -6.67 -2.66 -0.19
CA HIS A 220 -7.31 -1.52 -0.81
C HIS A 220 -6.47 -1.07 -2.00
N ALA A 221 -7.08 -1.03 -3.19
CA ALA A 221 -6.45 -0.43 -4.35
C ALA A 221 -6.34 1.08 -4.14
N ASN A 222 -5.10 1.59 -4.07
CA ASN A 222 -4.87 3.00 -3.77
C ASN A 222 -5.42 3.89 -4.90
N ARG A 223 -6.22 4.90 -4.51
CA ARG A 223 -6.89 5.80 -5.44
C ARG A 223 -5.94 6.59 -6.37
N LEU A 224 -4.70 6.85 -5.97
CA LEU A 224 -3.74 7.60 -6.78
C LEU A 224 -2.77 6.67 -7.53
N TYR A 225 -2.48 5.51 -6.94
CA TYR A 225 -1.41 4.62 -7.39
C TYR A 225 -1.92 3.35 -8.05
N MET A 226 -2.81 3.50 -9.04
CA MET A 226 -3.27 2.43 -9.93
C MET A 226 -3.17 2.86 -11.39
N PRO A 227 -2.70 2.00 -12.32
CA PRO A 227 -2.41 2.39 -13.71
C PRO A 227 -3.59 3.03 -14.45
N HIS A 228 -4.82 2.55 -14.25
CA HIS A 228 -5.99 3.14 -14.89
C HIS A 228 -6.41 4.50 -14.32
N ARG A 229 -6.00 4.82 -13.08
CA ARG A 229 -6.36 6.08 -12.40
C ARG A 229 -5.38 7.21 -12.70
N ASN A 230 -4.10 6.86 -12.83
CA ASN A 230 -3.04 7.79 -13.18
C ASN A 230 -2.09 7.18 -14.22
N PRO A 231 -2.56 6.97 -15.46
CA PRO A 231 -1.78 6.29 -16.49
C PRO A 231 -0.53 7.08 -16.90
N ASP A 232 -0.53 8.40 -16.74
CA ASP A 232 0.60 9.25 -17.10
C ASP A 232 1.73 9.21 -16.06
N LEU A 233 1.47 8.66 -14.88
CA LEU A 233 2.50 8.35 -13.88
C LEU A 233 2.89 6.86 -13.91
N LEU A 234 1.94 5.97 -14.18
CA LEU A 234 2.05 4.55 -13.78
C LEU A 234 1.96 3.56 -14.94
N LEU A 235 1.76 4.01 -16.18
CA LEU A 235 1.69 3.16 -17.36
C LEU A 235 2.62 3.70 -18.44
N HIS A 236 3.78 3.06 -18.60
CA HIS A 236 4.87 3.59 -19.42
C HIS A 236 5.80 2.49 -19.93
N THR A 237 6.64 2.83 -20.91
CA THR A 237 7.83 2.04 -21.21
C THR A 237 8.83 2.08 -20.06
N PRO A 238 9.79 1.14 -19.96
CA PRO A 238 10.84 1.19 -18.96
C PRO A 238 11.62 2.51 -18.94
N THR A 239 11.89 3.09 -20.12
CA THR A 239 12.64 4.36 -20.21
C THR A 239 11.78 5.53 -19.75
N ASP A 240 10.52 5.59 -20.16
CA ASP A 240 9.62 6.69 -19.82
C ASP A 240 9.25 6.67 -18.33
N LEU A 241 9.04 5.49 -17.74
CA LEU A 241 8.76 5.40 -16.30
C LEU A 241 9.94 5.87 -15.44
N VAL A 242 11.17 5.65 -15.91
CA VAL A 242 12.38 6.17 -15.25
C VAL A 242 12.47 7.69 -15.37
N SER A 243 11.99 8.27 -16.48
CA SER A 243 12.05 9.73 -16.70
C SER A 243 11.26 10.54 -15.65
N ILE A 244 10.23 9.93 -15.04
CA ILE A 244 9.43 10.51 -13.94
C ILE A 244 10.32 11.05 -12.81
N GLN A 245 11.48 10.45 -12.57
CA GLN A 245 12.42 10.85 -11.52
C GLN A 245 12.95 12.27 -11.69
N LYS A 246 12.88 12.85 -12.89
CA LYS A 246 13.35 14.22 -13.19
C LYS A 246 12.25 15.20 -13.58
N VAL A 247 11.08 14.72 -13.99
CA VAL A 247 10.02 15.60 -14.47
C VAL A 247 9.44 16.42 -13.33
N GLU A 248 9.46 17.75 -13.47
CA GLU A 248 9.05 18.71 -12.43
C GLU A 248 7.56 18.61 -12.06
N ASN A 249 6.71 18.12 -12.98
CA ASN A 249 5.27 17.98 -12.75
C ASN A 249 4.91 16.93 -11.68
N TRP A 250 5.85 16.05 -11.30
CA TRP A 250 5.62 15.01 -10.31
C TRP A 250 6.23 15.35 -8.96
N THR A 251 5.48 15.06 -7.90
CA THR A 251 5.92 15.33 -6.54
C THR A 251 7.06 14.41 -6.13
N LEU A 252 7.79 14.77 -5.08
CA LEU A 252 8.82 13.89 -4.53
C LEU A 252 8.24 12.54 -4.06
N THR A 253 7.01 12.53 -3.55
CA THR A 253 6.30 11.30 -3.16
C THR A 253 6.06 10.38 -4.36
N ASP A 254 5.66 10.93 -5.51
CA ASP A 254 5.48 10.17 -6.76
C ASP A 254 6.79 9.59 -7.29
N ARG A 255 7.90 10.31 -7.07
CA ARG A 255 9.24 9.81 -7.43
C ARG A 255 9.66 8.67 -6.49
N GLN A 256 9.47 8.85 -5.18
CA GLN A 256 9.81 7.87 -4.15
C GLN A 256 9.09 6.54 -4.33
N ILE A 257 7.80 6.55 -4.69
CA ILE A 257 7.02 5.31 -4.83
C ILE A 257 7.55 4.42 -5.97
N LEU A 258 8.28 4.99 -6.93
CA LEU A 258 8.91 4.32 -8.06
C LEU A 258 10.37 3.94 -7.81
N LEU A 259 10.97 4.27 -6.67
CA LEU A 259 12.38 3.93 -6.40
C LEU A 259 12.62 2.44 -6.16
N ASN A 260 11.60 1.73 -5.73
CA ASN A 260 11.65 0.29 -5.55
C ASN A 260 10.29 -0.34 -5.82
N CYS A 261 10.30 -1.50 -6.48
CA CYS A 261 9.11 -2.19 -6.90
C CYS A 261 9.36 -3.70 -6.99
N GLN A 262 8.28 -4.47 -6.84
CA GLN A 262 8.30 -5.92 -7.01
C GLN A 262 7.53 -6.29 -8.26
N LYS A 263 8.11 -7.14 -9.11
CA LYS A 263 7.37 -7.67 -10.26
C LYS A 263 6.32 -8.67 -9.78
N VAL A 264 5.05 -8.38 -10.07
CA VAL A 264 3.92 -9.28 -9.79
C VAL A 264 3.80 -10.34 -10.87
N VAL A 265 3.79 -9.91 -12.15
CA VAL A 265 3.61 -10.79 -13.32
C VAL A 265 4.09 -10.10 -14.59
N GLY A 266 4.38 -10.89 -15.62
CA GLY A 266 4.84 -10.42 -16.93
C GLY A 266 6.35 -10.55 -17.10
N SER A 267 6.89 -9.77 -18.04
CA SER A 267 8.27 -9.85 -18.54
C SER A 267 9.33 -9.64 -17.46
N ASP A 268 10.30 -10.56 -17.41
CA ASP A 268 11.55 -10.35 -16.67
C ASP A 268 12.47 -9.35 -17.37
N GLU A 269 12.46 -9.31 -18.70
CA GLU A 269 13.32 -8.45 -19.50
C GLU A 269 12.95 -6.97 -19.35
N LEU A 270 11.66 -6.61 -19.47
CA LEU A 270 11.20 -5.24 -19.24
C LEU A 270 11.48 -4.77 -17.81
N PHE A 271 11.28 -5.65 -16.83
CA PHE A 271 11.54 -5.32 -15.43
C PHE A 271 13.02 -5.10 -15.16
N LEU A 272 13.89 -5.98 -15.68
CA LEU A 272 15.33 -5.83 -15.56
C LEU A 272 15.83 -4.57 -16.29
N HIS A 273 15.27 -4.27 -17.47
CA HIS A 273 15.55 -3.03 -18.21
C HIS A 273 15.22 -1.82 -17.34
N TYR A 274 14.02 -1.78 -16.75
CA TYR A 274 13.59 -0.70 -15.87
C TYR A 274 14.55 -0.53 -14.69
N GLN A 275 14.86 -1.61 -13.97
CA GLN A 275 15.77 -1.58 -12.82
C GLN A 275 17.16 -1.04 -13.20
N ASN A 276 17.73 -1.51 -14.31
CA ASN A 276 19.04 -1.06 -14.78
C ASN A 276 19.02 0.42 -15.21
N SER A 277 17.96 0.82 -15.91
CA SER A 277 17.75 2.20 -16.34
C SER A 277 17.58 3.14 -15.16
N LEU A 278 16.79 2.76 -14.16
CA LEU A 278 16.60 3.52 -12.93
C LEU A 278 17.94 3.71 -12.19
N ARG A 279 18.71 2.63 -11.98
CA ARG A 279 20.04 2.70 -11.34
C ARG A 279 20.99 3.64 -12.08
N LYS A 280 21.00 3.60 -13.41
CA LYS A 280 21.81 4.51 -14.24
C LYS A 280 21.32 5.95 -14.11
N HIS A 281 20.01 6.15 -14.15
CA HIS A 281 19.38 7.46 -14.12
C HIS A 281 19.61 8.19 -12.79
N LEU A 282 19.51 7.47 -11.68
CA LEU A 282 19.78 7.98 -10.33
C LEU A 282 21.24 8.46 -10.15
N LYS A 283 22.18 7.88 -10.90
CA LYS A 283 23.60 8.28 -10.91
C LYS A 283 23.92 9.41 -11.88
N THR A 284 22.93 9.97 -12.59
CA THR A 284 23.17 11.07 -13.53
C THR A 284 23.67 12.29 -12.78
N ASN A 285 24.77 12.89 -13.24
CA ASN A 285 25.26 14.16 -12.74
C ASN A 285 24.34 15.30 -13.22
N LEU A 286 23.83 16.10 -12.29
CA LEU A 286 23.01 17.29 -12.53
C LEU A 286 23.80 18.58 -12.31
N GLY A 287 24.93 18.49 -11.61
CA GLY A 287 25.81 19.61 -11.34
C GLY A 287 26.69 20.00 -12.54
N ASN A 288 27.29 21.18 -12.45
CA ASN A 288 28.35 21.58 -13.37
C ASN A 288 29.68 20.92 -12.98
N TRP A 289 30.72 21.14 -13.79
CA TRP A 289 32.05 20.57 -13.56
C TRP A 289 32.70 21.01 -12.23
N LEU A 290 32.27 22.13 -11.64
CA LEU A 290 32.78 22.66 -10.37
C LEU A 290 32.08 22.08 -9.14
N LYS A 291 30.81 21.70 -9.26
CA LYS A 291 29.99 21.14 -8.17
C LYS A 291 29.13 19.97 -8.68
N PRO A 292 29.76 18.85 -9.08
CA PRO A 292 29.02 17.68 -9.55
C PRO A 292 28.20 17.09 -8.40
N HIS A 293 26.93 16.79 -8.66
CA HIS A 293 26.07 16.04 -7.74
C HIS A 293 25.09 15.19 -8.54
N GLN A 294 24.75 14.03 -7.98
CA GLN A 294 23.91 13.04 -8.65
C GLN A 294 22.44 13.23 -8.28
N LEU A 295 21.52 12.89 -9.17
CA LEU A 295 20.07 12.95 -8.93
C LEU A 295 19.67 12.27 -7.60
N GLN A 296 20.27 11.13 -7.27
CA GLN A 296 19.99 10.45 -5.99
C GLN A 296 20.33 11.29 -4.75
N LYS A 297 21.36 12.15 -4.83
CA LYS A 297 21.72 13.07 -3.73
C LYS A 297 20.70 14.19 -3.59
N ASP A 298 20.20 14.74 -4.70
CA ASP A 298 19.13 15.74 -4.68
C ASP A 298 17.84 15.18 -4.11
N MET A 299 17.48 13.95 -4.49
CA MET A 299 16.34 13.27 -3.89
C MET A 299 16.55 13.01 -2.39
N SER A 300 17.75 12.65 -1.97
CA SER A 300 18.09 12.48 -0.55
C SER A 300 17.84 13.78 0.23
N LEU A 301 18.35 14.91 -0.28
CA LEU A 301 18.12 16.24 0.29
C LEU A 301 16.63 16.60 0.32
N GLY A 302 15.90 16.34 -0.77
CA GLY A 302 14.45 16.54 -0.82
C GLY A 302 13.70 15.71 0.23
N ILE A 303 14.14 14.47 0.48
CA ILE A 303 13.55 13.62 1.53
C ILE A 303 13.84 14.21 2.91
N VAL A 304 15.06 14.67 3.18
CA VAL A 304 15.41 15.35 4.44
C VAL A 304 14.50 16.57 4.65
N GLN A 305 14.30 17.38 3.62
CA GLN A 305 13.38 18.51 3.68
C GLN A 305 11.94 18.07 4.00
N GLN A 306 11.44 17.04 3.31
CA GLN A 306 10.11 16.48 3.54
C GLN A 306 9.94 15.93 4.97
N ILE A 307 10.97 15.29 5.54
CA ILE A 307 10.96 14.81 6.93
C ILE A 307 10.69 15.97 7.89
N VAL A 308 11.43 17.08 7.74
CA VAL A 308 11.29 18.26 8.63
C VAL A 308 9.91 18.90 8.49
N GLU A 309 9.35 18.92 7.28
CA GLU A 309 8.07 19.56 6.99
C GLU A 309 6.87 18.71 7.44
N THR A 310 6.96 17.38 7.35
CA THR A 310 5.78 16.50 7.47
C THR A 310 5.85 15.51 8.63
N LEU A 311 7.04 15.20 9.15
CA LEU A 311 7.26 14.13 10.13
C LEU A 311 7.71 14.62 11.50
N ASN A 312 7.41 15.88 11.83
CA ASN A 312 7.59 16.38 13.19
C ASN A 312 6.66 15.60 14.15
N PRO A 313 7.21 14.80 15.11
CA PRO A 313 6.38 13.95 15.97
C PRO A 313 5.35 14.72 16.81
N MET A 314 5.69 15.96 17.21
CA MET A 314 4.79 16.80 18.00
C MET A 314 3.66 17.37 17.14
N SER A 315 3.98 17.89 15.95
CA SER A 315 2.98 18.41 15.01
C SER A 315 2.01 17.31 14.55
N GLN A 316 2.51 16.10 14.29
CA GLN A 316 1.66 14.96 13.95
C GLN A 316 0.70 14.60 15.10
N THR A 317 1.17 14.66 16.34
CA THR A 317 0.34 14.41 17.52
C THR A 317 -0.75 15.46 17.68
N VAL A 318 -0.42 16.75 17.50
CA VAL A 318 -1.40 17.85 17.53
C VAL A 318 -2.42 17.70 16.41
N SER A 319 -1.99 17.42 15.17
CA SER A 319 -2.91 17.23 14.04
C SER A 319 -3.85 16.03 14.22
N ALA A 320 -3.36 14.94 14.83
CA ALA A 320 -4.21 13.80 15.18
C ALA A 320 -5.29 14.19 16.20
N LEU A 321 -4.94 14.96 17.23
CA LEU A 321 -5.87 15.46 18.24
C LEU A 321 -6.91 16.43 17.64
N GLU A 322 -6.50 17.32 16.74
CA GLU A 322 -7.40 18.23 16.02
C GLU A 322 -8.43 17.49 15.16
N LYS A 323 -8.07 16.32 14.63
CA LYS A 323 -8.96 15.41 13.89
C LYS A 323 -9.80 14.52 14.82
N GLY A 324 -9.74 14.73 16.13
CA GLY A 324 -10.49 13.96 17.14
C GLY A 324 -9.90 12.59 17.47
N HIS A 325 -8.67 12.29 17.05
CA HIS A 325 -7.99 11.04 17.36
C HIS A 325 -7.17 11.14 18.65
N VAL A 326 -7.38 10.22 19.59
CA VAL A 326 -6.78 10.23 20.94
C VAL A 326 -5.72 9.12 21.11
N GLY A 327 -5.17 8.61 20.02
CA GLY A 327 -4.18 7.52 20.00
C GLY A 327 -2.88 7.89 19.28
N ILE A 328 -1.97 6.92 19.15
CA ILE A 328 -0.75 7.04 18.33
C ILE A 328 -0.88 6.12 17.13
N PHE A 329 -0.74 6.65 15.91
CA PHE A 329 -0.78 5.89 14.67
C PHE A 329 0.62 5.37 14.33
N VAL A 330 0.81 4.05 14.37
CA VAL A 330 2.15 3.44 14.33
C VAL A 330 2.92 3.79 13.06
N LYS A 331 2.29 3.71 11.89
CA LYS A 331 2.96 3.95 10.60
C LYS A 331 3.47 5.39 10.49
N GLU A 332 2.60 6.37 10.69
CA GLU A 332 2.96 7.77 10.46
C GLU A 332 3.80 8.38 11.58
N GLN A 333 3.56 7.99 12.85
CA GLN A 333 4.22 8.63 14.00
C GLN A 333 5.43 7.86 14.54
N LEU A 334 5.58 6.57 14.25
CA LEU A 334 6.68 5.74 14.77
C LEU A 334 7.56 5.17 13.66
N TYR A 335 6.96 4.64 12.59
CA TYR A 335 7.68 3.92 11.54
C TYR A 335 8.24 4.84 10.44
N ARG A 336 7.46 5.85 10.02
CA ARG A 336 7.78 6.68 8.85
C ARG A 336 9.10 7.43 8.98
N LEU A 337 9.33 8.05 10.13
CA LEU A 337 10.54 8.84 10.38
C LEU A 337 11.83 8.01 10.21
N PRO A 338 12.05 6.91 10.97
CA PRO A 338 13.27 6.11 10.78
C PRO A 338 13.34 5.48 9.39
N GLN A 339 12.21 5.10 8.77
CA GLN A 339 12.19 4.57 7.41
C GLN A 339 12.68 5.60 6.38
N GLN A 340 12.22 6.86 6.47
CA GLN A 340 12.62 7.94 5.56
C GLN A 340 14.07 8.38 5.77
N ILE A 341 14.56 8.36 7.01
CA ILE A 341 15.98 8.62 7.31
C ILE A 341 16.87 7.56 6.64
N VAL A 342 16.53 6.27 6.78
CA VAL A 342 17.29 5.19 6.14
C VAL A 342 17.24 5.30 4.61
N LEU A 343 16.09 5.68 4.04
CA LEU A 343 15.95 5.91 2.61
C LEU A 343 16.84 7.07 2.13
N ALA A 344 16.81 8.21 2.82
CA ALA A 344 17.63 9.38 2.50
C ALA A 344 19.13 9.05 2.54
N LEU A 345 19.59 8.41 3.61
CA LEU A 345 20.98 8.00 3.75
C LEU A 345 21.37 7.00 2.65
N SER A 346 20.54 6.00 2.37
CA SER A 346 20.82 5.03 1.31
C SER A 346 20.99 5.67 -0.05
N LEU A 347 20.12 6.63 -0.40
CA LEU A 347 20.23 7.38 -1.65
C LEU A 347 21.49 8.25 -1.70
N TYR A 348 21.84 8.87 -0.57
CA TYR A 348 23.04 9.71 -0.45
C TYR A 348 24.32 8.92 -0.74
N TYR A 349 24.45 7.75 -0.10
CA TYR A 349 25.58 6.84 -0.27
C TYR A 349 25.48 5.95 -1.52
N GLY A 350 24.45 6.14 -2.36
CA GLY A 350 24.28 5.38 -3.60
C GLY A 350 24.05 3.88 -3.42
N LEU A 351 23.44 3.49 -2.30
CA LEU A 351 23.10 2.11 -1.95
C LEU A 351 21.83 1.65 -2.68
N ALA A 352 21.66 0.33 -2.78
CA ALA A 352 20.44 -0.25 -3.32
C ALA A 352 19.24 0.06 -2.43
N ILE A 353 18.13 0.50 -3.03
CA ILE A 353 16.88 0.77 -2.32
C ILE A 353 16.07 -0.52 -2.24
N GLY A 354 15.58 -0.82 -1.04
CA GLY A 354 15.04 -2.12 -0.69
C GLY A 354 14.13 -2.03 0.53
N HIS A 355 14.15 -3.06 1.36
CA HIS A 355 13.57 -3.04 2.69
C HIS A 355 14.43 -2.18 3.63
N ALA A 356 13.83 -1.33 4.48
CA ALA A 356 14.59 -0.42 5.36
C ALA A 356 15.63 -1.13 6.25
N LEU A 357 15.30 -2.29 6.82
CA LEU A 357 16.27 -3.06 7.62
C LEU A 357 17.47 -3.59 6.80
N ASP A 358 17.27 -4.04 5.55
CA ASP A 358 18.40 -4.47 4.69
C ASP A 358 19.27 -3.26 4.28
N GLN A 359 18.62 -2.11 4.06
CA GLN A 359 19.31 -0.84 3.77
C GLN A 359 20.15 -0.39 4.97
N LEU A 360 19.65 -0.58 6.19
CA LEU A 360 20.38 -0.26 7.40
C LEU A 360 21.63 -1.14 7.56
N ASP A 361 21.52 -2.43 7.26
CA ASP A 361 22.68 -3.34 7.22
C ASP A 361 23.71 -2.91 6.15
N ALA A 362 23.24 -2.42 5.00
CA ALA A 362 24.11 -1.89 3.95
C ALA A 362 24.82 -0.59 4.39
N LEU A 363 24.12 0.32 5.08
CA LEU A 363 24.69 1.54 5.67
C LEU A 363 25.77 1.22 6.70
N GLN A 364 25.55 0.21 7.55
CA GLN A 364 26.56 -0.24 8.51
C GLN A 364 27.83 -0.75 7.82
N LYS A 365 27.68 -1.54 6.75
CA LYS A 365 28.82 -2.12 6.01
C LYS A 365 29.72 -1.09 5.35
N VAL A 366 29.16 0.06 4.95
CA VAL A 366 29.93 1.16 4.35
C VAL A 366 30.42 2.18 5.39
N GLY A 367 30.17 1.96 6.68
CA GLY A 367 30.60 2.88 7.73
C GLY A 367 29.88 4.24 7.70
N ALA A 368 28.74 4.35 7.01
CA ALA A 368 28.02 5.60 6.82
C ALA A 368 27.49 6.21 8.13
N VAL A 369 27.29 5.38 9.15
CA VAL A 369 26.73 5.77 10.45
C VAL A 369 27.36 4.92 11.56
N CYS A 370 27.57 5.50 12.75
CA CYS A 370 28.11 4.78 13.89
C CYS A 370 27.19 3.64 14.37
N ASN A 371 27.80 2.63 15.00
CA ASN A 371 27.10 1.42 15.46
C ASN A 371 25.93 1.73 16.42
N GLU A 372 26.07 2.74 17.29
CA GLU A 372 25.04 3.15 18.22
C GLU A 372 23.77 3.61 17.48
N THR A 373 23.94 4.35 16.38
CA THR A 373 22.82 4.85 15.58
C THR A 373 22.19 3.73 14.75
N ILE A 374 23.01 2.81 14.22
CA ILE A 374 22.51 1.59 13.57
C ILE A 374 21.64 0.78 14.53
N HIS A 375 22.12 0.50 15.74
CA HIS A 375 21.34 -0.22 16.75
C HIS A 375 20.03 0.48 17.11
N LEU A 376 20.06 1.81 17.23
CA LEU A 376 18.91 2.63 17.54
C LEU A 376 17.85 2.60 16.43
N LEU A 377 18.24 2.85 15.17
CA LEU A 377 17.33 2.78 14.02
C LEU A 377 16.76 1.37 13.83
N ASN A 378 17.59 0.35 14.04
CA ASN A 378 17.18 -1.05 13.95
C ASN A 378 16.08 -1.36 14.99
N SER A 379 16.32 -0.98 16.25
CA SER A 379 15.36 -1.15 17.35
C SER A 379 14.03 -0.43 17.07
N LEU A 380 14.08 0.83 16.59
CA LEU A 380 12.89 1.59 16.21
C LEU A 380 12.08 0.89 15.10
N LEU A 381 12.75 0.51 14.01
CA LEU A 381 12.11 -0.12 12.85
C LEU A 381 11.51 -1.47 13.22
N HIS A 382 12.23 -2.31 13.97
CA HIS A 382 11.73 -3.59 14.44
C HIS A 382 10.50 -3.43 15.33
N GLN A 383 10.58 -2.58 16.36
CA GLN A 383 9.48 -2.42 17.29
C GLN A 383 8.24 -1.82 16.63
N ALA A 384 8.44 -0.84 15.73
CA ALA A 384 7.34 -0.24 14.98
C ALA A 384 6.69 -1.28 14.05
N LEU A 385 7.46 -2.05 13.28
CA LEU A 385 6.91 -3.11 12.41
C LEU A 385 6.17 -4.18 13.22
N GLU A 386 6.72 -4.60 14.36
CA GLU A 386 6.04 -5.54 15.26
C GLU A 386 4.67 -5.00 15.69
N TRP A 387 4.58 -3.74 16.10
CA TRP A 387 3.30 -3.13 16.47
C TRP A 387 2.35 -2.94 15.31
N ARG A 388 2.83 -2.61 14.10
CA ARG A 388 1.97 -2.56 12.91
C ARG A 388 1.33 -3.93 12.67
N ILE A 389 2.13 -4.99 12.66
CA ILE A 389 1.64 -6.37 12.45
C ILE A 389 0.68 -6.78 13.58
N LYS A 390 1.08 -6.60 14.84
CA LYS A 390 0.30 -7.01 16.02
C LYS A 390 -1.05 -6.29 16.09
N THR A 391 -1.05 -4.98 15.85
CA THR A 391 -2.26 -4.16 15.91
C THR A 391 -3.21 -4.53 14.78
N GLN A 392 -2.72 -4.64 13.54
CA GLN A 392 -3.55 -5.02 12.39
C GLN A 392 -4.14 -6.43 12.55
N MET A 393 -3.37 -7.38 13.08
CA MET A 393 -3.87 -8.74 13.35
C MET A 393 -4.93 -8.76 14.46
N TYR A 394 -4.80 -7.91 15.48
CA TYR A 394 -5.81 -7.76 16.54
C TYR A 394 -7.09 -7.10 16.03
N CYS A 395 -6.94 -6.00 15.29
CA CYS A 395 -8.05 -5.21 14.74
C CYS A 395 -8.68 -5.87 13.50
N GLN A 396 -8.02 -6.86 12.90
CA GLN A 396 -8.40 -7.52 11.65
C GLN A 396 -8.66 -6.52 10.50
N SER A 397 -7.82 -5.49 10.43
CA SER A 397 -7.92 -4.40 9.46
C SER A 397 -6.58 -3.68 9.33
N ALA A 398 -6.50 -2.71 8.40
CA ALA A 398 -5.37 -1.80 8.28
C ALA A 398 -5.20 -0.86 9.49
N HIS A 399 -6.14 -0.88 10.45
CA HIS A 399 -6.10 -0.06 11.66
C HIS A 399 -4.86 -0.36 12.50
N GLU A 400 -4.06 0.69 12.75
CA GLU A 400 -2.80 0.61 13.49
C GLU A 400 -2.67 1.74 14.53
N TRP A 401 -3.78 2.10 15.18
CA TRP A 401 -3.78 3.03 16.31
C TRP A 401 -3.54 2.31 17.64
N LEU A 402 -2.63 2.86 18.42
CA LEU A 402 -2.34 2.45 19.80
C LEU A 402 -3.09 3.38 20.77
N TYR A 403 -3.84 2.80 21.69
CA TYR A 403 -4.60 3.54 22.70
C TYR A 403 -4.07 3.26 24.10
N ARG A 404 -4.15 4.25 25.00
CA ARG A 404 -3.95 4.00 26.44
C ARG A 404 -5.14 3.19 27.00
N PRO A 405 -4.95 2.42 28.08
CA PRO A 405 -5.99 1.55 28.65
C PRO A 405 -7.34 2.23 28.87
N ASN A 406 -7.35 3.47 29.36
CA ASN A 406 -8.58 4.17 29.78
C ASN A 406 -9.03 5.26 28.79
N THR A 407 -8.46 5.32 27.59
CA THR A 407 -8.87 6.31 26.58
C THR A 407 -10.26 5.97 26.04
N GLN A 408 -11.18 6.94 26.05
CA GLN A 408 -12.45 6.82 25.35
C GLN A 408 -12.18 6.88 23.83
N VAL A 409 -12.59 5.84 23.12
CA VAL A 409 -12.42 5.71 21.66
C VAL A 409 -13.80 5.79 21.03
N SER A 410 -13.90 6.37 19.82
CA SER A 410 -15.15 6.37 19.06
C SER A 410 -15.71 4.95 18.94
N SER A 411 -17.04 4.83 18.99
CA SER A 411 -17.76 3.57 18.77
C SER A 411 -17.50 2.98 17.37
N SER A 412 -16.95 3.77 16.44
CA SER A 412 -16.51 3.31 15.12
C SER A 412 -15.33 2.34 15.15
N VAL A 413 -14.54 2.31 16.23
CA VAL A 413 -13.41 1.38 16.36
C VAL A 413 -13.89 0.10 17.04
N ALA A 414 -14.19 -0.94 16.25
CA ALA A 414 -14.75 -2.20 16.75
C ALA A 414 -13.85 -2.91 17.78
N ARG A 415 -12.53 -2.84 17.63
CA ARG A 415 -11.53 -3.49 18.51
C ARG A 415 -10.31 -2.58 18.71
N PRO A 416 -10.38 -1.59 19.61
CA PRO A 416 -9.27 -0.68 19.84
C PRO A 416 -8.11 -1.43 20.53
N TYR A 417 -6.91 -1.37 19.94
CA TYR A 417 -5.73 -1.98 20.53
C TYR A 417 -5.22 -1.12 21.69
N ARG A 418 -5.39 -1.62 22.92
CA ARG A 418 -5.00 -0.91 24.15
C ARG A 418 -3.67 -1.43 24.67
N LEU A 419 -2.74 -0.52 24.92
CA LEU A 419 -1.38 -0.84 25.37
C LEU A 419 -1.37 -1.38 26.80
N SER A 420 -0.67 -2.49 27.01
CA SER A 420 -0.33 -2.98 28.35
C SER A 420 0.61 -2.00 29.09
N PRO A 421 0.75 -2.08 30.43
CA PRO A 421 1.73 -1.26 31.16
C PRO A 421 3.16 -1.39 30.62
N LYS A 422 3.56 -2.59 30.21
CA LYS A 422 4.86 -2.85 29.58
C LYS A 422 5.00 -2.10 28.25
N GLU A 423 4.00 -2.18 27.39
CA GLU A 423 4.03 -1.51 26.08
C GLU A 423 3.96 0.02 26.21
N GLN A 424 3.30 0.55 27.23
CA GLN A 424 3.31 1.99 27.52
C GLN A 424 4.72 2.49 27.88
N ASN A 425 5.47 1.71 28.67
CA ASN A 425 6.87 2.03 28.97
C ASN A 425 7.74 1.94 27.71
N GLN A 426 7.55 0.91 26.87
CA GLN A 426 8.25 0.79 25.58
C GLN A 426 7.94 1.97 24.64
N LEU A 427 6.69 2.40 24.57
CA LEU A 427 6.30 3.57 23.76
C LEU A 427 7.00 4.84 24.23
N THR A 428 7.11 5.01 25.55
CA THR A 428 7.81 6.16 26.14
C THR A 428 9.30 6.14 25.77
N GLN A 429 9.94 4.97 25.84
CA GLN A 429 11.34 4.79 25.43
C GLN A 429 11.54 5.08 23.93
N LEU A 430 10.63 4.61 23.07
CA LEU A 430 10.67 4.91 21.63
C LEU A 430 10.59 6.41 21.34
N PHE A 431 9.69 7.15 22.01
CA PHE A 431 9.60 8.60 21.81
C PHE A 431 10.83 9.37 22.35
N ALA A 432 11.43 8.90 23.44
CA ALA A 432 12.69 9.43 23.96
C ALA A 432 13.84 9.28 22.95
N THR A 433 13.71 8.32 22.02
CA THR A 433 14.65 8.07 20.93
C THR A 433 14.27 8.80 19.63
N LEU A 434 13.01 8.79 19.24
CA LEU A 434 12.51 9.41 18.01
C LEU A 434 12.70 10.92 18.00
N TRP A 435 12.51 11.58 19.15
CA TRP A 435 12.59 13.03 19.24
C TRP A 435 14.02 13.57 18.99
N PRO A 436 15.08 13.09 19.67
CA PRO A 436 16.45 13.47 19.34
C PRO A 436 16.83 13.17 17.90
N LEU A 437 16.38 12.03 17.37
CA LEU A 437 16.62 11.66 15.96
C LEU A 437 16.01 12.70 15.01
N TYR A 438 14.75 13.08 15.22
CA TYR A 438 14.11 14.16 14.44
C TYR A 438 14.87 15.49 14.56
N GLN A 439 15.29 15.87 15.78
CA GLN A 439 16.06 17.11 15.98
C GLN A 439 17.37 17.10 15.19
N ARG A 440 18.03 15.94 15.07
CA ARG A 440 19.24 15.82 14.27
C ARG A 440 18.96 15.98 12.77
N VAL A 441 17.89 15.39 12.25
CA VAL A 441 17.47 15.61 10.85
C VAL A 441 17.09 17.07 10.60
N LYS A 442 16.46 17.74 11.58
CA LYS A 442 16.15 19.16 11.48
C LYS A 442 17.43 20.00 11.33
N GLN A 443 18.47 19.69 12.10
CA GLN A 443 19.77 20.35 11.96
C GLN A 443 20.38 20.12 10.57
N TRP A 444 20.22 18.91 10.01
CA TRP A 444 20.69 18.64 8.65
C TRP A 444 20.05 19.54 7.59
N LYS A 445 18.81 19.98 7.78
CA LYS A 445 18.19 20.91 6.83
C LYS A 445 18.86 22.30 6.83
N ASP A 446 19.39 22.70 7.99
CA ASP A 446 19.92 24.04 8.22
C ASP A 446 21.42 24.15 7.90
N GLU A 447 22.09 23.02 7.67
CA GLU A 447 23.51 22.94 7.32
C GLU A 447 23.70 23.05 5.78
N GLU A 448 24.56 23.98 5.31
CA GLU A 448 24.87 24.14 3.86
C GLU A 448 25.44 22.85 3.23
N ASN A 449 26.20 22.10 4.03
CA ASN A 449 26.64 20.73 3.80
C ASN A 449 26.38 19.97 5.10
N PRO A 450 25.31 19.16 5.17
CA PRO A 450 24.97 18.52 6.42
C PRO A 450 26.09 17.62 6.94
N LEU A 451 26.32 17.50 8.24
CA LEU A 451 27.48 16.79 8.80
C LEU A 451 27.52 15.28 8.51
N PHE A 452 26.48 14.71 7.90
CA PHE A 452 26.54 13.36 7.32
C PHE A 452 27.15 13.34 5.89
N PHE A 453 27.59 14.49 5.39
CA PHE A 453 28.18 14.70 4.07
C PHE A 453 29.71 14.74 4.08
N GLU A 454 30.35 14.90 5.23
CA GLU A 454 31.81 14.79 5.31
C GLU A 454 32.17 13.31 5.33
N GLU A 455 32.90 12.86 4.30
CA GLU A 455 33.76 11.69 4.46
C GLU A 455 34.59 11.96 5.71
N SER A 456 34.53 11.06 6.70
CA SER A 456 35.56 11.04 7.72
C SER A 456 36.87 10.84 6.97
N ASP A 457 37.60 11.93 6.73
CA ASP A 457 39.03 11.90 6.42
C ASP A 457 39.73 11.35 7.68
N ASP A 458 39.55 10.06 7.94
CA ASP A 458 40.45 9.26 8.76
C ASP A 458 41.68 8.97 7.90
N SER A 459 42.38 10.04 7.55
CA SER A 459 43.76 10.01 7.06
C SER A 459 44.61 11.04 7.82
N SER A 460 44.49 11.02 9.13
CA SER A 460 45.50 11.63 10.01
C SER A 460 45.65 10.85 11.32
N SER A 461 46.39 9.74 11.23
CA SER A 461 47.25 9.22 12.31
C SER A 461 48.41 8.44 11.70
#